data_AF-A0A3L6R1P0-F1
#
_entry.id   AF-A0A3L6R1P0-F1
#
_cell.length_a   1.000
_cell.length_b   1.000
_cell.length_c   1.000
_cell.angle_alpha   90.00
_cell.angle_beta   90.00
_cell.angle_gamma   90.00
#
_symmetry.space_group_name_H-M   'P 1'
#
loop_
_entity.id
_entity.type
_entity.pdbx_description
1 polymer ?
#
loop_
_entity_poly.entity_id
_entity_poly.type
_entity_poly.pdbx_seq_one_letter_code
_entity_poly.pdbx_strand_id
1 'polypeptide(L)'
;MLKEQTGKDDINVGSIRMTLFNIFGDDTGPKIKKFMKVMLGKFHQGQSGEHGGGGGVMGMVGALTQEFLKAKLEGNEEEAFKPAIEQEVHSVDEVYAGTKAWAPNNGILISGYQTNQTSADATTPQGVSFGALSNAIQTILAGKHGKVTNKDPVMKAREMLSKQGYTQQPGLYCGDENVHVAFIC
;
A
#
# COMPACT_ATOMS: atom_id res chain seq x y z
N MET A 1 -10.40 2.57 -13.87
CA MET A 1 -9.59 3.45 -13.01
C MET A 1 -8.16 3.69 -13.51
N LEU A 2 -7.14 2.85 -13.29
CA LEU A 2 -5.76 3.27 -13.68
C LEU A 2 -5.61 3.47 -15.20
N LYS A 3 -6.11 2.52 -16.02
CA LYS A 3 -6.16 2.68 -17.49
C LYS A 3 -6.89 3.94 -17.95
N GLU A 4 -8.02 4.20 -17.31
CA GLU A 4 -8.91 5.33 -17.57
C GLU A 4 -8.26 6.67 -17.22
N GLN A 5 -7.61 6.76 -16.05
CA GLN A 5 -6.91 7.98 -15.61
C GLN A 5 -5.71 8.32 -16.51
N THR A 6 -5.13 7.31 -17.18
CA THR A 6 -3.91 7.48 -17.97
C THR A 6 -4.16 7.46 -19.47
N GLY A 7 -5.36 7.09 -19.91
CA GLY A 7 -5.68 6.80 -21.31
C GLY A 7 -4.84 5.66 -21.92
N LYS A 8 -4.36 4.71 -21.09
CA LYS A 8 -3.48 3.62 -21.52
C LYS A 8 -4.14 2.27 -21.29
N ASP A 9 -4.36 1.51 -22.37
CA ASP A 9 -5.09 0.24 -22.30
C ASP A 9 -4.21 -0.99 -22.01
N ASP A 10 -2.90 -0.82 -22.06
CA ASP A 10 -1.89 -1.88 -21.95
C ASP A 10 -1.39 -2.15 -20.51
N ILE A 11 -2.01 -1.53 -19.52
CA ILE A 11 -1.63 -1.72 -18.11
C ILE A 11 -2.11 -3.10 -17.64
N ASN A 12 -1.18 -3.96 -17.25
CA ASN A 12 -1.45 -5.33 -16.82
C ASN A 12 -0.64 -5.66 -15.55
N VAL A 13 -0.94 -6.81 -14.93
CA VAL A 13 -0.10 -7.36 -13.85
C VAL A 13 1.34 -7.46 -14.36
N GLY A 14 2.29 -6.91 -13.59
CA GLY A 14 3.70 -6.79 -13.99
C GLY A 14 4.12 -5.36 -14.36
N SER A 15 3.27 -4.58 -15.03
CA SER A 15 3.60 -3.20 -15.46
C SER A 15 3.15 -2.10 -14.48
N ILE A 16 2.28 -2.42 -13.51
CA ILE A 16 1.66 -1.44 -12.60
C ILE A 16 2.69 -0.50 -11.94
N ARG A 17 3.77 -1.03 -11.34
CA ARG A 17 4.77 -0.20 -10.63
C ARG A 17 5.49 0.77 -11.57
N MET A 18 5.80 0.31 -12.77
CA MET A 18 6.47 1.09 -13.81
C MET A 18 5.55 2.20 -14.31
N THR A 19 4.28 1.87 -14.54
CA THR A 19 3.26 2.84 -14.93
C THR A 19 3.08 3.93 -13.88
N LEU A 20 2.97 3.56 -12.60
CA LEU A 20 2.87 4.52 -11.50
C LEU A 20 4.09 5.44 -11.46
N PHE A 21 5.30 4.91 -11.60
CA PHE A 21 6.51 5.73 -11.66
C PHE A 21 6.52 6.68 -12.86
N ASN A 22 6.08 6.21 -14.03
CA ASN A 22 6.00 7.06 -15.21
C ASN A 22 5.04 8.26 -15.03
N ILE A 23 3.91 8.04 -14.36
CA ILE A 23 2.86 9.07 -14.21
C ILE A 23 3.23 10.05 -13.10
N PHE A 24 3.67 9.54 -11.96
CA PHE A 24 3.80 10.31 -10.74
C PHE A 24 5.25 10.68 -10.42
N GLY A 25 6.25 10.01 -11.02
CA GLY A 25 7.66 10.33 -10.82
C GLY A 25 8.04 10.44 -9.35
N ASP A 26 8.33 11.67 -8.92
CA ASP A 26 8.66 12.01 -7.55
C ASP A 26 7.55 11.77 -6.52
N ASP A 27 6.30 11.78 -6.92
CA ASP A 27 5.16 11.56 -6.01
C ASP A 27 4.87 10.07 -5.77
N THR A 28 5.63 9.16 -6.41
CA THR A 28 5.50 7.74 -6.11
C THR A 28 6.07 7.35 -4.75
N GLY A 29 5.44 6.35 -4.13
CA GLY A 29 5.93 5.80 -2.87
C GLY A 29 7.38 5.30 -2.96
N PRO A 30 8.20 5.42 -1.89
CA PRO A 30 9.63 5.08 -1.93
C PRO A 30 9.92 3.67 -2.45
N LYS A 31 9.06 2.70 -2.14
CA LYS A 31 9.22 1.32 -2.60
C LYS A 31 9.11 1.18 -4.12
N ILE A 32 8.29 2.01 -4.78
CA ILE A 32 8.22 2.06 -6.25
C ILE A 32 9.51 2.67 -6.80
N LYS A 33 9.99 3.80 -6.26
CA LYS A 33 11.26 4.41 -6.68
C LYS A 33 12.45 3.45 -6.54
N LYS A 34 12.56 2.75 -5.41
CA LYS A 34 13.58 1.70 -5.19
C LYS A 34 13.45 0.55 -6.19
N PHE A 35 12.23 0.08 -6.44
CA PHE A 35 11.96 -0.95 -7.45
C PHE A 35 12.45 -0.51 -8.84
N MET A 36 12.20 0.74 -9.23
CA MET A 36 12.67 1.31 -10.48
C MET A 36 14.19 1.36 -10.57
N LYS A 37 14.89 1.72 -9.48
CA LYS A 37 16.36 1.70 -9.43
C LYS A 37 16.92 0.32 -9.69
N VAL A 38 16.34 -0.71 -9.06
CA VAL A 38 16.73 -2.11 -9.28
C VAL A 38 16.46 -2.55 -10.72
N MET A 39 15.32 -2.15 -11.30
CA MET A 39 14.97 -2.47 -12.68
C MET A 39 15.92 -1.80 -13.69
N LEU A 40 16.27 -0.53 -13.46
CA LEU A 40 17.23 0.21 -14.28
C LEU A 40 18.61 -0.47 -14.28
N GLY A 41 19.12 -0.85 -13.10
CA GLY A 41 20.38 -1.57 -12.98
C GLY A 41 20.38 -2.92 -13.70
N LYS A 42 19.29 -3.68 -13.62
CA LYS A 42 19.14 -4.95 -14.36
C LYS A 42 19.09 -4.75 -15.87
N PHE A 43 18.48 -3.66 -16.33
CA PHE A 43 18.44 -3.33 -17.75
C PHE A 43 19.85 -3.03 -18.30
N HIS A 44 20.66 -2.25 -17.57
CA HIS A 44 22.04 -1.96 -17.95
C HIS A 44 22.92 -3.22 -17.98
N GLN A 45 22.76 -4.12 -17.02
CA GLN A 45 23.50 -5.40 -17.01
C GLN A 45 23.16 -6.27 -18.23
N GLY A 46 21.89 -6.33 -18.62
CA GLY A 46 21.42 -7.12 -19.76
C GLY A 46 21.93 -6.67 -21.15
N GLN A 47 22.50 -5.47 -21.28
CA GLN A 47 23.11 -4.99 -22.53
C GLN A 47 24.60 -5.39 -22.68
N SER A 48 25.24 -5.92 -21.63
CA SER A 48 26.71 -6.03 -21.56
C SER A 48 27.33 -7.42 -21.67
N GLY A 49 26.56 -8.51 -21.89
CA GLY A 49 27.18 -9.82 -22.11
C GLY A 49 26.22 -11.01 -22.27
N GLU A 50 26.60 -11.91 -23.18
CA GLU A 50 26.03 -13.24 -23.38
C GLU A 50 26.10 -14.12 -22.11
N HIS A 51 25.11 -15.01 -21.96
CA HIS A 51 25.05 -16.17 -21.06
C HIS A 51 25.00 -15.91 -19.54
N GLY A 52 23.79 -16.08 -18.96
CA GLY A 52 23.66 -16.53 -17.57
C GLY A 52 22.44 -16.01 -16.81
N GLY A 53 21.32 -16.76 -16.84
CA GLY A 53 20.37 -16.81 -15.72
C GLY A 53 19.57 -15.54 -15.38
N GLY A 54 18.95 -14.87 -16.36
CA GLY A 54 18.15 -13.65 -16.13
C GLY A 54 16.65 -13.75 -16.47
N GLY A 55 16.10 -14.95 -16.64
CA GLY A 55 14.79 -15.15 -17.28
C GLY A 55 13.53 -14.73 -16.51
N GLY A 56 13.64 -14.32 -15.23
CA GLY A 56 12.46 -14.16 -14.37
C GLY A 56 11.78 -12.78 -14.41
N VAL A 57 12.56 -11.70 -14.55
CA VAL A 57 12.04 -10.33 -14.32
C VAL A 57 11.78 -9.59 -15.63
N MET A 58 12.64 -9.74 -16.63
CA MET A 58 12.44 -9.13 -17.96
C MET A 58 11.23 -9.74 -18.69
N GLY A 59 10.95 -11.03 -18.47
CA GLY A 59 9.76 -11.71 -19.02
C GLY A 59 8.41 -11.24 -18.44
N MET A 60 8.42 -10.52 -17.30
CA MET A 60 7.21 -9.92 -16.71
C MET A 60 6.97 -8.48 -17.18
N VAL A 61 7.93 -7.88 -17.88
CA VAL A 61 7.85 -6.51 -18.37
C VAL A 61 7.16 -6.56 -19.73
N GLY A 62 5.92 -6.08 -19.80
CA GLY A 62 5.17 -6.04 -21.06
C GLY A 62 5.87 -5.15 -22.11
N ALA A 63 5.58 -5.39 -23.40
CA ALA A 63 6.23 -4.73 -24.54
C ALA A 63 6.28 -3.20 -24.44
N LEU A 64 5.21 -2.55 -23.98
CA LEU A 64 5.13 -1.10 -23.81
C LEU A 64 5.99 -0.57 -22.66
N THR A 65 6.25 -1.39 -21.65
CA THR A 65 7.19 -1.02 -20.58
C THR A 65 8.64 -1.13 -21.05
N GLN A 66 8.92 -2.05 -21.98
CA GLN A 66 10.23 -2.16 -22.63
C GLN A 66 10.47 -0.99 -23.59
N GLU A 67 9.47 -0.60 -24.40
CA GLU A 67 9.54 0.61 -25.24
C GLU A 67 9.67 1.89 -24.40
N PHE A 68 8.97 1.97 -23.26
CA PHE A 68 9.10 3.10 -22.35
C PHE A 68 10.50 3.22 -21.74
N LEU A 69 11.07 2.11 -21.25
CA LEU A 69 12.45 2.12 -20.78
C LEU A 69 13.38 2.56 -21.88
N LYS A 70 13.23 1.97 -23.07
CA LYS A 70 14.07 2.29 -24.22
C LYS A 70 13.97 3.76 -24.62
N ALA A 71 12.76 4.32 -24.73
CA ALA A 71 12.55 5.72 -25.11
C ALA A 71 13.05 6.72 -24.07
N LYS A 72 12.95 6.41 -22.76
CA LYS A 72 13.54 7.25 -21.71
C LYS A 72 15.06 7.14 -21.64
N LEU A 73 15.62 5.98 -21.97
CA LEU A 73 17.07 5.75 -22.04
C LEU A 73 17.70 6.36 -23.29
N GLU A 74 16.95 6.49 -24.39
CA GLU A 74 17.34 7.25 -25.57
C GLU A 74 17.25 8.78 -25.37
N GLY A 75 16.70 9.25 -24.24
CA GLY A 75 16.64 10.65 -23.80
C GLY A 75 17.58 10.97 -22.63
N ASN A 76 17.28 12.03 -21.86
CA ASN A 76 18.01 12.35 -20.62
C ASN A 76 17.59 11.41 -19.49
N GLU A 77 18.14 10.19 -19.50
CA GLU A 77 17.90 9.15 -18.50
C GLU A 77 18.03 9.68 -17.06
N GLU A 78 19.08 10.47 -16.81
CA GLU A 78 19.39 10.99 -15.49
C GLU A 78 18.23 11.81 -14.94
N GLU A 79 17.63 12.68 -15.75
CA GLU A 79 16.46 13.47 -15.36
C GLU A 79 15.20 12.58 -15.24
N ALA A 80 15.02 11.66 -16.18
CA ALA A 80 13.81 10.86 -16.28
C ALA A 80 13.69 9.77 -15.19
N PHE A 81 14.82 9.37 -14.61
CA PHE A 81 14.94 8.38 -13.54
C PHE A 81 15.55 8.92 -12.25
N LYS A 82 15.85 10.23 -12.17
CA LYS A 82 16.36 10.90 -10.96
C LYS A 82 15.69 10.44 -9.66
N PRO A 83 14.33 10.38 -9.57
CA PRO A 83 13.67 9.97 -8.33
C PRO A 83 14.05 8.56 -7.87
N ALA A 84 14.33 7.67 -8.82
CA ALA A 84 14.78 6.31 -8.57
C ALA A 84 16.28 6.26 -8.26
N ILE A 85 17.12 6.94 -9.04
CA ILE A 85 18.58 6.95 -8.89
C ILE A 85 19.00 7.43 -7.50
N GLU A 86 18.31 8.45 -6.96
CA GLU A 86 18.57 9.03 -5.63
C GLU A 86 18.21 8.09 -4.47
N GLN A 87 17.48 6.99 -4.70
CA GLN A 87 17.11 6.07 -3.62
C GLN A 87 18.29 5.23 -3.14
N GLU A 88 18.43 5.07 -1.83
CA GLU A 88 19.35 4.09 -1.26
C GLU A 88 18.72 2.69 -1.27
N VAL A 89 19.41 1.71 -1.88
CA VAL A 89 18.99 0.31 -1.97
C VAL A 89 20.19 -0.56 -1.62
N HIS A 90 20.11 -1.31 -0.53
CA HIS A 90 21.20 -2.16 -0.04
C HIS A 90 21.07 -3.60 -0.55
N SER A 91 19.85 -4.08 -0.77
CA SER A 91 19.57 -5.40 -1.36
C SER A 91 18.38 -5.37 -2.32
N VAL A 92 18.39 -6.25 -3.31
CA VAL A 92 17.25 -6.49 -4.21
C VAL A 92 16.01 -6.99 -3.47
N ASP A 93 16.17 -7.60 -2.29
CA ASP A 93 15.05 -8.12 -1.51
C ASP A 93 14.16 -7.01 -0.96
N GLU A 94 14.70 -5.79 -0.76
CA GLU A 94 13.95 -4.63 -0.26
C GLU A 94 12.75 -4.28 -1.17
N VAL A 95 12.89 -4.54 -2.47
CA VAL A 95 11.88 -4.19 -3.47
C VAL A 95 10.90 -5.34 -3.72
N TYR A 96 11.07 -6.48 -3.08
CA TYR A 96 10.14 -7.60 -3.19
C TYR A 96 8.77 -7.25 -2.60
N ALA A 97 7.72 -7.78 -3.23
CA ALA A 97 6.36 -7.59 -2.75
C ALA A 97 6.20 -8.24 -1.36
N GLY A 98 5.55 -7.54 -0.43
CA GLY A 98 5.26 -8.09 0.90
C GLY A 98 6.37 -7.99 1.94
N THR A 99 7.49 -7.29 1.69
CA THR A 99 8.44 -6.97 2.76
C THR A 99 7.73 -6.20 3.89
N LYS A 100 7.95 -6.64 5.13
CA LYS A 100 7.30 -6.10 6.32
C LYS A 100 8.11 -4.94 6.89
N ALA A 101 7.44 -3.87 7.23
CA ALA A 101 7.96 -2.83 8.11
C ALA A 101 7.16 -2.87 9.42
N TRP A 102 7.82 -2.74 10.56
CA TRP A 102 7.14 -2.70 11.85
C TRP A 102 6.64 -1.29 12.15
N ALA A 103 5.49 -1.19 12.81
CA ALA A 103 5.01 0.10 13.30
C ALA A 103 5.97 0.62 14.40
N PRO A 104 6.13 1.94 14.56
CA PRO A 104 6.88 2.50 15.69
C PRO A 104 6.36 1.94 17.02
N ASN A 105 7.23 1.76 18.03
CA ASN A 105 6.85 1.17 19.32
C ASN A 105 5.74 1.95 20.04
N ASN A 106 5.68 3.27 19.82
CA ASN A 106 4.65 4.16 20.34
C ASN A 106 3.42 4.32 19.42
N GLY A 107 3.40 3.60 18.30
CA GLY A 107 2.29 3.60 17.35
C GLY A 107 1.15 2.69 17.81
N ILE A 108 -0.07 3.14 17.61
CA ILE A 108 -1.29 2.35 17.79
C ILE A 108 -2.02 2.31 16.46
N LEU A 109 -2.30 1.11 15.97
CA LEU A 109 -3.08 0.89 14.75
C LEU A 109 -4.36 0.13 15.08
N ILE A 110 -5.49 0.69 14.65
CA ILE A 110 -6.78 -0.01 14.65
C ILE A 110 -7.13 -0.34 13.20
N SER A 111 -7.26 -1.63 12.88
CA SER A 111 -7.69 -2.06 11.55
C SER A 111 -9.21 -2.23 11.48
N GLY A 112 -9.79 -2.03 10.29
CA GLY A 112 -11.21 -2.27 10.01
C GLY A 112 -11.67 -3.72 10.21
N TYR A 113 -10.74 -4.66 10.00
CA TYR A 113 -11.01 -6.09 9.84
C TYR A 113 -9.71 -6.91 10.02
N GLN A 114 -9.83 -8.25 10.09
CA GLN A 114 -8.69 -9.19 10.05
C GLN A 114 -8.25 -9.45 8.61
N THR A 115 -6.99 -9.85 8.36
CA THR A 115 -6.44 -9.95 6.99
C THR A 115 -7.21 -10.87 6.01
N ASN A 116 -8.08 -11.75 6.50
CA ASN A 116 -8.93 -12.66 5.73
C ASN A 116 -10.39 -12.18 5.57
N GLN A 117 -10.69 -10.93 5.93
CA GLN A 117 -12.02 -10.32 5.89
C GLN A 117 -12.01 -9.06 5.00
N THR A 118 -13.12 -8.32 4.96
CA THR A 118 -13.25 -7.05 4.24
C THR A 118 -13.93 -6.02 5.14
N SER A 119 -13.53 -4.74 5.04
CA SER A 119 -14.27 -3.64 5.68
C SER A 119 -15.50 -3.27 4.85
N ALA A 120 -16.61 -2.96 5.50
CA ALA A 120 -17.84 -2.55 4.84
C ALA A 120 -18.00 -1.02 4.82
N ASP A 121 -18.41 -0.52 3.65
CA ASP A 121 -19.11 0.75 3.50
C ASP A 121 -20.61 0.46 3.58
N ALA A 122 -21.30 1.16 4.46
CA ALA A 122 -22.71 0.97 4.74
C ALA A 122 -23.51 2.17 4.30
N THR A 123 -24.69 1.93 3.71
CA THR A 123 -25.62 2.99 3.30
C THR A 123 -26.98 2.72 3.92
N THR A 124 -27.55 3.70 4.61
CA THR A 124 -28.90 3.60 5.17
C THR A 124 -29.96 3.65 4.06
N PRO A 125 -31.20 3.19 4.31
CA PRO A 125 -32.30 3.36 3.35
C PRO A 125 -32.57 4.82 2.96
N GLN A 126 -32.17 5.79 3.80
CA GLN A 126 -32.27 7.22 3.54
C GLN A 126 -31.11 7.78 2.69
N GLY A 127 -30.17 6.92 2.27
CA GLY A 127 -29.03 7.30 1.42
C GLY A 127 -27.79 7.82 2.16
N VAL A 128 -27.77 7.76 3.50
CA VAL A 128 -26.60 8.21 4.28
C VAL A 128 -25.55 7.10 4.29
N SER A 129 -24.33 7.40 3.85
CA SER A 129 -23.24 6.41 3.75
C SER A 129 -22.15 6.65 4.78
N PHE A 130 -21.57 5.56 5.32
CA PHE A 130 -20.50 5.61 6.31
C PHE A 130 -19.66 4.32 6.30
N GLY A 131 -18.40 4.42 6.73
CA GLY A 131 -17.59 3.23 7.01
C GLY A 131 -18.05 2.55 8.30
N ALA A 132 -18.31 1.24 8.26
CA ALA A 132 -18.93 0.51 9.37
C ALA A 132 -18.14 0.62 10.70
N LEU A 133 -16.82 0.41 10.67
CA LEU A 133 -15.98 0.57 11.86
C LEU A 133 -15.99 2.02 12.38
N SER A 134 -15.76 2.99 11.50
CA SER A 134 -15.67 4.40 11.88
C SER A 134 -16.95 4.86 12.58
N ASN A 135 -18.12 4.48 12.04
CA ASN A 135 -19.40 4.76 12.66
C ASN A 135 -19.59 4.02 14.00
N ALA A 136 -19.16 2.76 14.09
CA ALA A 136 -19.22 2.01 15.35
C ALA A 136 -18.41 2.70 16.45
N ILE A 137 -17.18 3.15 16.16
CA ILE A 137 -16.34 3.89 17.11
C ILE A 137 -17.04 5.16 17.56
N GLN A 138 -17.53 5.99 16.64
CA GLN A 138 -18.27 7.22 16.98
C GLN A 138 -19.47 6.93 17.89
N THR A 139 -20.26 5.91 17.57
CA THR A 139 -21.42 5.49 18.37
C THR A 139 -21.01 5.06 19.79
N ILE A 140 -19.91 4.33 19.93
CA ILE A 140 -19.38 3.88 21.23
C ILE A 140 -18.93 5.06 22.08
N LEU A 141 -18.26 6.04 21.48
CA LEU A 141 -17.78 7.24 22.17
C LEU A 141 -18.94 8.13 22.61
N ALA A 142 -19.94 8.32 21.75
CA ALA A 142 -21.13 9.11 22.08
C ALA A 142 -21.92 8.55 23.28
N GLY A 143 -21.90 7.23 23.49
CA GLY A 143 -22.59 6.56 24.59
C GLY A 143 -21.77 6.35 25.87
N LYS A 144 -20.49 6.75 25.91
CA LYS A 144 -19.62 6.56 27.09
C LYS A 144 -19.30 7.90 27.74
N HIS A 145 -19.65 8.03 29.01
CA HIS A 145 -19.16 9.10 29.88
C HIS A 145 -18.01 8.56 30.75
N GLY A 146 -16.79 9.02 30.51
CA GLY A 146 -15.60 8.64 31.28
C GLY A 146 -14.44 8.11 30.42
N LYS A 147 -13.38 7.62 31.09
CA LYS A 147 -12.16 7.17 30.43
C LYS A 147 -12.43 5.98 29.49
N VAL A 148 -12.02 6.12 28.23
CA VAL A 148 -12.03 5.06 27.22
C VAL A 148 -10.59 4.63 27.01
N THR A 149 -10.28 3.33 27.04
CA THR A 149 -8.93 2.82 26.73
C THR A 149 -8.81 2.42 25.26
N ASN A 150 -7.60 2.29 24.71
CA ASN A 150 -7.40 1.86 23.32
C ASN A 150 -8.06 0.51 22.97
N LYS A 151 -8.16 -0.39 23.96
CA LYS A 151 -8.85 -1.67 23.82
C LYS A 151 -10.37 -1.54 23.71
N ASP A 152 -10.96 -0.58 24.41
CA ASP A 152 -12.41 -0.46 24.55
C ASP A 152 -13.17 -0.27 23.22
N PRO A 153 -12.81 0.68 22.33
CA PRO A 153 -13.54 0.90 21.10
C PRO A 153 -13.44 -0.32 20.18
N VAL A 154 -12.30 -1.04 20.18
CA VAL A 154 -12.11 -2.23 19.36
C VAL A 154 -13.00 -3.38 19.82
N MET A 155 -13.00 -3.68 21.12
CA MET A 155 -13.83 -4.78 21.66
C MET A 155 -15.32 -4.50 21.47
N LYS A 156 -15.76 -3.28 21.78
CA LYS A 156 -17.16 -2.89 21.63
C LYS A 156 -17.59 -2.79 20.15
N ALA A 157 -16.69 -2.36 19.26
CA ALA A 157 -16.99 -2.31 17.83
C ALA A 157 -17.22 -3.71 17.26
N ARG A 158 -16.41 -4.71 17.67
CA ARG A 158 -16.64 -6.12 17.28
C ARG A 158 -18.03 -6.61 17.64
N GLU A 159 -18.46 -6.35 18.87
CA GLU A 159 -19.79 -6.74 19.34
C GLU A 159 -20.90 -6.02 18.56
N MET A 160 -20.76 -4.71 18.35
CA MET A 160 -21.75 -3.90 17.63
C MET A 160 -21.88 -4.34 16.17
N LEU A 161 -20.74 -4.52 15.48
CA LEU A 161 -20.70 -4.91 14.08
C LEU A 161 -21.29 -6.31 13.87
N SER A 162 -20.98 -7.26 14.77
CA SER A 162 -21.58 -8.59 14.73
C SER A 162 -23.10 -8.56 14.91
N LYS A 163 -23.62 -7.75 15.84
CA LYS A 163 -25.08 -7.56 16.02
C LYS A 163 -25.76 -6.93 14.81
N GLN A 164 -25.04 -6.10 14.07
CA GLN A 164 -25.51 -5.48 12.82
C GLN A 164 -25.38 -6.40 11.61
N GLY A 165 -24.85 -7.62 11.77
CA GLY A 165 -24.70 -8.60 10.70
C GLY A 165 -23.42 -8.45 9.87
N TYR A 166 -22.49 -7.58 10.27
CA TYR A 166 -21.19 -7.48 9.61
C TYR A 166 -20.26 -8.62 10.04
N THR A 167 -19.53 -9.16 9.07
CA THR A 167 -18.53 -10.22 9.30
C THR A 167 -17.17 -9.67 9.73
N GLN A 168 -16.93 -8.37 9.54
CA GLN A 168 -15.65 -7.73 9.85
C GLN A 168 -15.35 -7.71 11.35
N GLN A 169 -14.10 -7.97 11.72
CA GLN A 169 -13.61 -7.99 13.08
C GLN A 169 -12.42 -7.04 13.24
N PRO A 170 -12.64 -5.80 13.73
CA PRO A 170 -11.58 -4.81 13.91
C PRO A 170 -10.40 -5.33 14.73
N GLY A 171 -9.17 -4.94 14.40
CA GLY A 171 -7.95 -5.33 15.11
C GLY A 171 -7.33 -4.17 15.90
N LEU A 172 -6.59 -4.46 16.98
CA LEU A 172 -5.75 -3.51 17.70
C LEU A 172 -4.30 -3.99 17.65
N TYR A 173 -3.38 -3.14 17.22
CA TYR A 173 -1.95 -3.41 17.12
C TYR A 173 -1.19 -2.27 17.79
N CYS A 174 -0.55 -2.57 18.92
CA CYS A 174 0.22 -1.63 19.73
C CYS A 174 1.12 -2.40 20.69
N GLY A 175 2.10 -1.73 21.32
CA GLY A 175 2.79 -2.27 22.50
C GLY A 175 1.83 -2.54 23.66
N ASP A 176 2.16 -3.52 24.50
CA ASP A 176 1.33 -3.95 25.64
C ASP A 176 1.03 -2.80 26.60
N GLU A 177 2.01 -1.91 26.79
CA GLU A 177 1.90 -0.71 27.62
C GLU A 177 0.80 0.25 27.15
N ASN A 178 0.42 0.21 25.86
CA ASN A 178 -0.54 1.12 25.25
C ASN A 178 -1.98 0.60 25.25
N VAL A 179 -2.21 -0.69 25.58
CA VAL A 179 -3.53 -1.33 25.50
C VAL A 179 -4.55 -0.66 26.42
N HIS A 180 -4.12 -0.30 27.63
CA HIS A 180 -4.97 0.25 28.70
C HIS A 180 -4.84 1.77 28.88
N VAL A 181 -4.03 2.42 28.04
CA VAL A 181 -3.91 3.88 28.01
C VAL A 181 -5.18 4.48 27.38
N ALA A 182 -5.45 5.75 27.68
CA ALA A 182 -6.59 6.47 27.14
C ALA A 182 -6.62 6.42 25.61
N PHE A 183 -7.80 6.16 25.05
CA PHE A 183 -8.09 6.23 23.62
C PHE A 183 -8.25 7.70 23.24
N ILE A 184 -7.23 8.24 22.58
CA ILE A 184 -7.12 9.63 22.11
C ILE A 184 -7.31 10.65 23.26
N CYS A 185 -6.19 11.23 23.71
CA CYS A 185 -6.03 12.27 24.74
C CYS A 185 -7.01 12.27 25.92
#